data_AF-A0A6P2LQK8-F1
#
_entry.id   AF-A0A6P2LQK8-F1
#
_cell.length_a   1.000
_cell.length_b   1.000
_cell.length_c   1.000
_cell.angle_alpha   90.00
_cell.angle_beta   90.00
_cell.angle_gamma   90.00
#
_symmetry.space_group_name_H-M   'P 1'
#
loop_
_entity.id
_entity.type
_entity.pdbx_description
1 polymer ?
#
loop_
_entity_poly.entity_id
_entity_poly.type
_entity_poly.pdbx_seq_one_letter_code
_entity_poly.pdbx_strand_id
1 'polypeptide(L)'
;MTIKIDRAALVRGACVALMAVLAGGCASTGQQQAQQAAVSSGSSYTCNPVQADGQVTAGTGANGCYFVLHDPATKQPLPNTRYAFALYTSAAEDNRELEVEGTTDAQGRTAYMRSAAPIDAARMVLVRTIGAGPTGRIPVLVRPQDGKRIPFAQYKVTGCNGPYEGVTDETGRGVMYRCKTQSKIDVSFYQSRP
;
A
#
# COMPACT_ATOMS: atom_id res chain seq x y z
N MET A 1 19.79 25.04 4.37
CA MET A 1 20.13 24.81 2.95
C MET A 1 18.87 25.08 2.15
N THR A 2 18.89 26.13 1.34
CA THR A 2 17.68 26.72 0.70
C THR A 2 17.50 26.09 -0.68
N ILE A 3 16.31 25.56 -0.97
CA ILE A 3 15.99 24.90 -2.25
C ILE A 3 15.24 25.90 -3.14
N LYS A 4 15.78 26.17 -4.33
CA LYS A 4 15.07 26.86 -5.42
C LYS A 4 14.33 25.85 -6.29
N ILE A 5 13.15 26.23 -6.77
CA ILE A 5 12.32 25.45 -7.71
C ILE A 5 12.50 26.10 -9.07
N ASP A 6 12.98 25.34 -10.07
CA ASP A 6 12.90 25.74 -11.47
C ASP A 6 12.10 24.71 -12.27
N ARG A 7 11.12 25.24 -13.02
CA ARG A 7 10.20 24.54 -13.92
C ARG A 7 10.93 24.15 -15.22
N ALA A 8 10.79 22.91 -15.65
CA ALA A 8 11.27 22.48 -16.96
C ALA A 8 10.25 22.82 -18.06
N ALA A 9 10.74 23.49 -19.11
CA ALA A 9 10.01 23.83 -20.33
C ALA A 9 9.92 22.63 -21.28
N LEU A 10 8.75 22.49 -21.92
CA LEU A 10 8.49 21.61 -23.06
C LEU A 10 9.16 22.15 -24.33
N VAL A 11 9.96 21.33 -25.02
CA VAL A 11 10.31 21.57 -26.42
C VAL A 11 10.06 20.31 -27.23
N ARG A 12 9.23 20.48 -28.27
CA ARG A 12 8.96 19.52 -29.34
C ARG A 12 10.13 19.50 -30.32
N GLY A 13 10.49 18.31 -30.81
CA GLY A 13 11.36 18.14 -31.97
C GLY A 13 11.11 16.76 -32.60
N ALA A 14 10.58 16.75 -33.81
CA ALA A 14 10.38 15.55 -34.63
C ALA A 14 11.65 15.23 -35.43
N CYS A 15 11.94 13.94 -35.67
CA CYS A 15 12.14 13.35 -37.00
C CYS A 15 12.71 11.91 -36.98
N VAL A 16 12.33 11.20 -38.05
CA VAL A 16 12.92 9.98 -38.67
C VAL A 16 12.53 8.61 -38.10
N ALA A 17 11.85 7.84 -38.95
CA ALA A 17 11.60 6.42 -38.83
C ALA A 17 12.78 5.60 -39.38
N LEU A 18 13.17 4.54 -38.67
CA LEU A 18 13.90 3.39 -39.20
C LEU A 18 13.49 2.14 -38.41
N MET A 19 12.98 1.14 -39.14
CA MET A 19 12.59 -0.17 -38.64
C MET A 19 13.83 -1.07 -38.48
N ALA A 20 14.03 -1.65 -37.30
CA ALA A 20 14.80 -2.89 -37.11
C ALA A 20 14.46 -3.56 -35.76
N VAL A 21 13.65 -4.62 -35.85
CA VAL A 21 13.85 -5.98 -35.32
C VAL A 21 14.50 -6.18 -33.92
N LEU A 22 13.81 -7.02 -33.11
CA LEU A 22 14.26 -7.79 -31.93
C LEU A 22 14.74 -7.03 -30.69
N ALA A 23 13.81 -6.85 -29.74
CA ALA A 23 13.92 -7.23 -28.33
C ALA A 23 12.79 -6.51 -27.59
N GLY A 24 11.76 -7.24 -27.17
CA GLY A 24 10.76 -6.73 -26.22
C GLY A 24 11.41 -6.60 -24.85
N GLY A 25 12.31 -5.62 -24.72
CA GLY A 25 13.05 -5.28 -23.52
C GLY A 25 12.47 -4.02 -22.88
N CYS A 26 12.10 -4.17 -21.62
CA CYS A 26 12.27 -3.17 -20.57
C CYS A 26 11.35 -1.93 -20.61
N ALA A 27 10.06 -2.15 -20.31
CA ALA A 27 9.22 -1.10 -19.73
C ALA A 27 8.26 -1.70 -18.69
N SER A 28 8.78 -2.42 -17.67
CA SER A 28 7.89 -2.95 -16.63
C SER A 28 8.54 -3.54 -15.38
N THR A 29 9.86 -3.53 -15.20
CA THR A 29 10.48 -4.30 -14.08
C THR A 29 10.09 -3.78 -12.69
N GLY A 30 9.80 -2.49 -12.53
CA GLY A 30 9.37 -1.92 -11.24
C GLY A 30 7.91 -2.24 -10.85
N GLN A 31 6.99 -2.21 -11.82
CA GLN A 31 5.58 -2.57 -11.58
C GLN A 31 5.37 -4.09 -11.60
N GLN A 32 6.10 -4.82 -12.45
CA GLN A 32 6.08 -6.29 -12.46
C GLN A 32 6.65 -6.89 -11.19
N GLN A 33 7.71 -6.33 -10.59
CA GLN A 33 8.20 -6.84 -9.30
C GLN A 33 7.18 -6.66 -8.16
N ALA A 34 6.41 -5.57 -8.16
CA ALA A 34 5.30 -5.39 -7.21
C ALA A 34 4.13 -6.35 -7.49
N GLN A 35 3.83 -6.62 -8.77
CA GLN A 35 2.80 -7.57 -9.20
C GLN A 35 3.20 -9.04 -8.99
N GLN A 36 4.49 -9.38 -9.10
CA GLN A 36 5.02 -10.73 -8.85
C GLN A 36 5.25 -11.03 -7.36
N ALA A 37 5.42 -10.00 -6.51
CA ALA A 37 5.38 -10.17 -5.06
C ALA A 37 3.95 -10.43 -4.53
N ALA A 38 2.92 -9.91 -5.20
CA ALA A 38 1.51 -10.02 -4.79
C ALA A 38 0.82 -11.36 -5.14
N VAL A 39 1.47 -12.24 -5.91
CA VAL A 39 0.96 -13.56 -6.32
C VAL A 39 1.50 -14.72 -5.48
N SER A 40 2.29 -14.44 -4.45
CA SER A 40 2.74 -15.44 -3.48
C SER A 40 1.68 -15.69 -2.42
N SER A 41 1.44 -16.97 -2.07
CA SER A 41 0.66 -17.34 -0.88
C SER A 41 1.22 -16.64 0.35
N GLY A 42 0.50 -15.65 0.89
CA GLY A 42 0.93 -14.84 2.04
C GLY A 42 1.06 -13.33 1.78
N SER A 43 0.72 -12.83 0.58
CA SER A 43 0.53 -11.39 0.36
C SER A 43 -0.81 -10.93 0.93
N SER A 44 -0.82 -9.77 1.59
CA SER A 44 -2.07 -9.14 2.03
C SER A 44 -2.88 -8.58 0.85
N TYR A 45 -2.31 -8.57 -0.35
CA TYR A 45 -2.90 -7.95 -1.53
C TYR A 45 -3.51 -8.98 -2.51
N THR A 46 -3.52 -10.26 -2.14
CA THR A 46 -4.18 -11.31 -2.92
C THR A 46 -5.71 -11.23 -2.74
N CYS A 47 -6.43 -10.92 -3.83
CA CYS A 47 -7.89 -10.91 -3.84
C CYS A 47 -8.47 -12.32 -3.71
N ASN A 48 -9.39 -12.50 -2.76
CA ASN A 48 -10.22 -13.69 -2.65
C ASN A 48 -11.64 -13.34 -3.14
N PRO A 49 -12.07 -13.83 -4.32
CA PRO A 49 -13.25 -13.31 -5.00
C PRO A 49 -14.58 -13.84 -4.45
N VAL A 50 -14.56 -14.96 -3.71
CA VAL A 50 -15.77 -15.58 -3.16
C VAL A 50 -15.95 -15.11 -1.72
N GLN A 51 -17.07 -14.46 -1.40
CA GLN A 51 -17.37 -14.06 -0.03
C GLN A 51 -17.47 -15.30 0.87
N ALA A 52 -16.78 -15.26 2.01
CA ALA A 52 -16.88 -16.34 2.98
C ALA A 52 -18.11 -16.17 3.89
N ASP A 53 -18.60 -17.28 4.44
CA ASP A 53 -19.74 -17.28 5.35
C ASP A 53 -19.49 -16.38 6.57
N GLY A 54 -20.50 -15.59 6.93
CA GLY A 54 -20.45 -14.66 8.07
C GLY A 54 -19.58 -13.42 7.86
N GLN A 55 -18.95 -13.27 6.70
CA GLN A 55 -18.13 -12.11 6.38
C GLN A 55 -19.00 -10.90 6.07
N VAL A 56 -18.74 -9.78 6.74
CA VAL A 56 -19.45 -8.52 6.46
C VAL A 56 -19.07 -7.98 5.09
N THR A 57 -20.00 -7.30 4.42
CA THR A 57 -19.78 -6.66 3.11
C THR A 57 -19.62 -5.15 3.28
N ALA A 58 -18.70 -4.55 2.53
CA ALA A 58 -18.52 -3.10 2.46
C ALA A 58 -18.42 -2.65 1.00
N GLY A 59 -18.92 -1.44 0.71
CA GLY A 59 -18.97 -0.90 -0.64
C GLY A 59 -20.08 -1.50 -1.50
N THR A 60 -20.07 -1.15 -2.79
CA THR A 60 -21.08 -1.55 -3.77
C THR A 60 -20.44 -1.81 -5.13
N GLY A 61 -21.06 -2.66 -5.95
CA GLY A 61 -20.60 -2.92 -7.32
C GLY A 61 -20.51 -4.40 -7.66
N ALA A 62 -20.15 -4.67 -8.91
CA ALA A 62 -20.11 -6.03 -9.47
C ALA A 62 -18.84 -6.80 -9.11
N ASN A 63 -17.75 -6.09 -8.81
CA ASN A 63 -16.48 -6.71 -8.42
C ASN A 63 -16.43 -6.84 -6.90
N GLY A 64 -15.91 -7.97 -6.41
CA GLY A 64 -15.84 -8.23 -4.99
C GLY A 64 -14.60 -9.03 -4.60
N CYS A 65 -13.92 -8.59 -3.54
CA CYS A 65 -12.75 -9.25 -2.99
C CYS A 65 -12.74 -9.10 -1.46
N TYR A 66 -12.33 -10.16 -0.76
CA TYR A 66 -11.75 -9.99 0.56
C TYR A 66 -10.25 -10.26 0.54
N PHE A 67 -9.56 -9.79 1.57
CA PHE A 67 -8.13 -9.93 1.75
C PHE A 67 -7.84 -10.57 3.11
N VAL A 68 -6.71 -11.26 3.23
CA VAL A 68 -6.19 -11.71 4.51
C VAL A 68 -5.07 -10.75 4.91
N LEU A 69 -5.19 -10.08 6.06
CA LEU A 69 -4.14 -9.21 6.54
C LEU A 69 -3.03 -10.06 7.16
N HIS A 70 -1.82 -9.97 6.63
CA HIS A 70 -0.65 -10.67 7.14
C HIS A 70 0.29 -9.72 7.89
N ASP A 71 0.99 -10.25 8.89
CA ASP A 71 2.12 -9.57 9.51
C ASP A 71 3.29 -9.53 8.50
N PRO A 72 3.83 -8.35 8.14
CA PRO A 72 4.90 -8.26 7.16
C PRO A 72 6.19 -9.00 7.54
N ALA A 73 6.46 -9.15 8.84
CA ALA A 73 7.65 -9.83 9.37
C ALA A 73 7.46 -11.35 9.43
N THR A 74 6.34 -11.83 9.98
CA THR A 74 6.13 -13.28 10.21
C THR A 74 5.33 -13.98 9.12
N LYS A 75 4.69 -13.22 8.22
CA LYS A 75 3.73 -13.68 7.20
C LYS A 75 2.51 -14.39 7.76
N GLN A 76 2.31 -14.40 9.08
CA GLN A 76 1.13 -15.00 9.68
C GLN A 76 -0.08 -14.09 9.51
N PRO A 77 -1.28 -14.66 9.29
CA PRO A 77 -2.53 -13.89 9.36
C PRO A 77 -2.66 -13.15 10.70
N LEU A 78 -3.23 -11.96 10.65
CA LEU A 78 -3.46 -11.11 11.82
C LEU A 78 -4.95 -11.13 12.18
N PRO A 79 -5.40 -12.04 13.07
CA PRO A 79 -6.80 -12.08 13.49
C PRO A 79 -7.16 -10.90 14.40
N ASN A 80 -8.45 -10.54 14.44
CA ASN A 80 -9.00 -9.51 15.33
C ASN A 80 -8.22 -8.18 15.32
N THR A 81 -7.65 -7.82 14.16
CA THR A 81 -6.71 -6.72 14.00
C THR A 81 -7.37 -5.58 13.23
N ARG A 82 -7.28 -4.36 13.78
CA ARG A 82 -7.80 -3.17 13.11
C ARG A 82 -7.02 -2.89 11.83
N TYR A 83 -7.74 -2.57 10.76
CA TYR A 83 -7.15 -2.25 9.46
C TYR A 83 -7.83 -1.04 8.85
N ALA A 84 -7.12 -0.41 7.91
CA ALA A 84 -7.69 0.51 6.95
C ALA A 84 -7.43 0.01 5.54
N PHE A 85 -8.47 0.11 4.73
CA PHE A 85 -8.48 -0.20 3.33
C PHE A 85 -8.89 1.05 2.56
N ALA A 86 -8.15 1.36 1.50
CA ALA A 86 -8.54 2.35 0.52
C ALA A 86 -8.37 1.76 -0.88
N LEU A 87 -9.39 1.92 -1.71
CA LEU A 87 -9.37 1.63 -3.14
C LEU A 87 -9.46 2.95 -3.89
N TYR A 88 -8.58 3.13 -4.88
CA TYR A 88 -8.50 4.31 -5.72
C TYR A 88 -9.15 4.05 -7.08
N THR A 89 -9.68 5.10 -7.70
CA THR A 89 -10.27 5.04 -9.06
C THR A 89 -9.25 4.56 -10.10
N SER A 90 -7.99 4.94 -9.94
CA SER A 90 -6.86 4.44 -10.72
C SER A 90 -5.56 4.49 -9.92
N ALA A 91 -4.52 3.77 -10.36
CA ALA A 91 -3.23 3.75 -9.66
C ALA A 91 -2.46 5.08 -9.74
N ALA A 92 -2.85 5.98 -10.66
CA ALA A 92 -2.24 7.29 -10.87
C ALA A 92 -3.00 8.43 -10.17
N GLU A 93 -4.23 8.18 -9.73
CA GLU A 93 -5.09 9.17 -9.08
C GLU A 93 -5.12 8.99 -7.56
N ASP A 94 -5.32 10.09 -6.84
CA ASP A 94 -5.54 10.07 -5.39
C ASP A 94 -7.04 10.08 -5.02
N ASN A 95 -7.91 9.91 -6.02
CA ASN A 95 -9.36 9.85 -5.84
C ASN A 95 -9.75 8.47 -5.28
N ARG A 96 -10.32 8.46 -4.08
CA ARG A 96 -10.76 7.24 -3.41
C ARG A 96 -12.14 6.82 -3.92
N GLU A 97 -12.24 5.58 -4.41
CA GLU A 97 -13.50 4.91 -4.77
C GLU A 97 -14.17 4.32 -3.52
N LEU A 98 -13.38 3.70 -2.64
CA LEU A 98 -13.88 3.04 -1.43
C LEU A 98 -12.88 3.23 -0.29
N GLU A 99 -13.37 3.56 0.89
CA GLU A 99 -12.60 3.56 2.13
C GLU A 99 -13.33 2.73 3.19
N VAL A 100 -12.61 1.81 3.81
CA VAL A 100 -13.15 0.93 4.85
C VAL A 100 -12.15 0.84 5.99
N GLU A 101 -12.62 1.17 7.19
CA GLU A 101 -11.94 0.80 8.41
C GLU A 101 -12.70 -0.32 9.09
N GLY A 102 -11.97 -1.33 9.53
CA GLY A 102 -12.58 -2.51 10.13
C GLY A 102 -11.65 -3.22 11.08
N THR A 103 -12.10 -4.39 11.52
CA THR A 103 -11.31 -5.35 12.28
C THR A 103 -11.37 -6.66 11.51
N THR A 104 -10.22 -7.30 11.31
CA THR A 104 -10.19 -8.61 10.69
C THR A 104 -10.89 -9.66 11.54
N ASP A 105 -11.44 -10.69 10.93
CA ASP A 105 -12.05 -11.79 11.67
C ASP A 105 -11.02 -12.74 12.32
N ALA A 106 -11.49 -13.86 12.85
CA ALA A 106 -10.66 -14.87 13.51
C ALA A 106 -9.64 -15.54 12.57
N GLN A 107 -9.80 -15.42 11.25
CA GLN A 107 -8.88 -15.94 10.24
C GLN A 107 -8.01 -14.83 9.65
N GLY A 108 -8.11 -13.59 10.13
CA GLY A 108 -7.39 -12.45 9.61
C GLY A 108 -8.00 -11.86 8.33
N ARG A 109 -9.24 -12.23 7.98
CA ARG A 109 -9.91 -11.74 6.77
C ARG A 109 -10.53 -10.37 7.00
N THR A 110 -10.45 -9.49 6.01
CA THR A 110 -11.14 -8.19 5.98
C THR A 110 -12.64 -8.38 5.75
N ALA A 111 -13.42 -7.28 5.72
CA ALA A 111 -14.72 -7.28 5.06
C ALA A 111 -14.58 -7.70 3.58
N TYR A 112 -15.66 -8.22 3.00
CA TYR A 112 -15.80 -8.42 1.56
C TYR A 112 -16.07 -7.08 0.89
N MET A 113 -15.06 -6.54 0.22
CA MET A 113 -15.07 -5.22 -0.41
C MET A 113 -15.69 -5.31 -1.79
N ARG A 114 -16.66 -4.44 -2.08
CA ARG A 114 -17.32 -4.35 -3.39
C ARG A 114 -17.02 -3.03 -4.07
N SER A 115 -16.79 -3.11 -5.38
CA SER A 115 -16.30 -2.02 -6.21
C SER A 115 -16.95 -2.05 -7.60
N ALA A 116 -17.10 -0.88 -8.23
CA ALA A 116 -17.63 -0.78 -9.58
C ALA A 116 -16.60 -1.30 -10.59
N ALA A 117 -15.32 -0.97 -10.39
CA ALA A 117 -14.21 -1.45 -11.21
C ALA A 117 -13.50 -2.66 -10.56
N PRO A 118 -12.73 -3.45 -11.33
CA PRO A 118 -11.91 -4.54 -10.78
C PRO A 118 -11.00 -4.05 -9.66
N ILE A 119 -10.88 -4.84 -8.59
CA ILE A 119 -10.01 -4.52 -7.46
C ILE A 119 -8.64 -5.12 -7.75
N ASP A 120 -7.62 -4.28 -7.89
CA ASP A 120 -6.24 -4.71 -8.10
C ASP A 120 -5.29 -4.16 -7.03
N ALA A 121 -4.17 -4.85 -6.84
CA ALA A 121 -3.17 -4.51 -5.83
C ALA A 121 -2.50 -3.14 -6.06
N ALA A 122 -2.46 -2.63 -7.29
CA ALA A 122 -1.85 -1.35 -7.62
C ALA A 122 -2.75 -0.16 -7.28
N ARG A 123 -4.07 -0.39 -7.23
CA ARG A 123 -5.10 0.61 -6.91
C ARG A 123 -5.52 0.59 -5.45
N MET A 124 -4.92 -0.23 -4.59
CA MET A 124 -5.36 -0.33 -3.21
C MET A 124 -4.24 -0.13 -2.19
N VAL A 125 -4.67 0.20 -0.98
CA VAL A 125 -3.85 0.24 0.22
C VAL A 125 -4.58 -0.56 1.27
N LEU A 126 -3.90 -1.56 1.84
CA LEU A 126 -4.39 -2.31 2.99
C LEU A 126 -3.31 -2.31 4.07
N VAL A 127 -3.57 -1.66 5.19
CA VAL A 127 -2.61 -1.56 6.28
C VAL A 127 -3.26 -1.81 7.63
N ARG A 128 -2.48 -2.42 8.54
CA ARG A 128 -2.83 -2.49 9.96
C ARG A 128 -2.95 -1.07 10.54
N THR A 129 -3.88 -0.88 11.47
CA THR A 129 -4.07 0.37 12.21
C THR A 129 -3.60 0.23 13.65
N ILE A 130 -2.81 1.20 14.12
CA ILE A 130 -2.38 1.34 15.52
C ILE A 130 -2.93 2.66 16.06
N GLY A 131 -3.45 2.62 17.29
CA GLY A 131 -4.02 3.79 17.95
C GLY A 131 -5.46 4.08 17.54
N ALA A 132 -5.96 5.25 17.96
CA ALA A 132 -7.33 5.67 17.71
C ALA A 132 -7.41 7.20 17.58
N GLY A 133 -8.40 7.66 16.82
CA GLY A 133 -8.67 9.08 16.61
C GLY A 133 -8.84 9.46 15.13
N PRO A 134 -9.24 10.71 14.87
CA PRO A 134 -9.61 11.16 13.53
C PRO A 134 -8.40 11.45 12.63
N THR A 135 -7.21 11.62 13.20
CA THR A 135 -6.01 11.92 12.43
C THR A 135 -5.20 10.66 12.22
N GLY A 136 -4.90 10.32 10.97
CA GLY A 136 -4.15 9.11 10.60
C GLY A 136 -3.02 9.42 9.63
N ARG A 137 -1.87 8.77 9.81
CA ARG A 137 -0.76 8.83 8.84
C ARG A 137 -0.19 7.43 8.61
N ILE A 138 0.18 7.16 7.36
CA ILE A 138 0.84 5.92 6.96
C ILE A 138 2.28 6.29 6.57
N PRO A 139 3.30 5.87 7.34
CA PRO A 139 4.68 6.07 6.94
C PRO A 139 4.97 5.21 5.70
N VAL A 140 5.71 5.76 4.76
CA VAL A 140 6.18 5.06 3.56
C VAL A 140 7.68 5.21 3.50
N LEU A 141 8.40 4.09 3.39
CA LEU A 141 9.83 4.13 3.19
C LEU A 141 10.14 4.21 1.71
N VAL A 142 10.94 5.19 1.31
CA VAL A 142 11.43 5.35 -0.05
C VAL A 142 12.96 5.46 -0.07
N ARG A 143 13.59 4.93 -1.12
CA ARG A 143 15.01 5.11 -1.38
C ARG A 143 15.31 6.56 -1.77
N PRO A 144 16.30 7.21 -1.17
CA PRO A 144 16.67 8.58 -1.54
C PRO A 144 17.10 8.73 -3.00
N GLN A 145 17.70 7.69 -3.60
CA GLN A 145 18.31 7.77 -4.93
C GLN A 145 17.26 7.84 -6.05
N ASP A 146 16.16 7.10 -5.92
CA ASP A 146 15.19 6.93 -6.99
C ASP A 146 13.73 7.00 -6.53
N GLY A 147 13.49 7.31 -5.26
CA GLY A 147 12.14 7.42 -4.69
C GLY A 147 11.39 6.09 -4.62
N LYS A 148 12.02 4.96 -4.94
CA LYS A 148 11.34 3.66 -4.93
C LYS A 148 11.04 3.21 -3.52
N ARG A 149 9.86 2.63 -3.32
CA ARG A 149 9.44 2.12 -2.02
C ARG A 149 10.31 0.95 -1.58
N ILE A 150 10.55 0.83 -0.29
CA ILE A 150 11.38 -0.24 0.30
C ILE A 150 10.47 -1.19 1.08
N PRO A 151 10.15 -2.39 0.55
CA PRO A 151 9.38 -3.38 1.26
C PRO A 151 10.21 -4.04 2.37
N PHE A 152 9.51 -4.56 3.39
CA PHE A 152 10.08 -5.35 4.48
C PHE A 152 11.23 -4.70 5.28
N ALA A 153 11.25 -3.36 5.34
CA ALA A 153 12.21 -2.61 6.12
C ALA A 153 11.71 -2.41 7.55
N GLN A 154 12.60 -2.57 8.53
CA GLN A 154 12.31 -2.27 9.92
C GLN A 154 12.22 -0.75 10.13
N TYR A 155 11.22 -0.33 10.90
CA TYR A 155 11.01 1.07 11.23
C TYR A 155 10.46 1.22 12.65
N LYS A 156 10.60 2.44 13.16
CA LYS A 156 10.03 2.89 14.42
C LYS A 156 9.25 4.17 14.17
N VAL A 157 8.02 4.20 14.67
CA VAL A 157 7.16 5.39 14.74
C VAL A 157 7.10 5.80 16.19
N THR A 158 7.36 7.08 16.48
CA THR A 158 7.12 7.67 17.80
C THR A 158 6.09 8.78 17.65
N GLY A 159 5.02 8.72 18.41
CA GLY A 159 3.94 9.69 18.31
C GLY A 159 2.98 9.63 19.50
N CYS A 160 1.73 10.04 19.25
CA CYS A 160 0.69 10.21 20.27
C CYS A 160 0.33 8.96 21.10
N ASN A 161 0.62 7.75 20.61
CA ASN A 161 0.36 6.48 21.32
C ASN A 161 1.65 5.83 21.84
N GLY A 162 2.77 6.58 21.90
CA GLY A 162 4.08 6.05 22.26
C GLY A 162 4.82 5.41 21.08
N PRO A 163 6.00 4.82 21.33
CA PRO A 163 6.79 4.18 20.29
C PRO A 163 6.12 2.90 19.79
N TYR A 164 6.16 2.70 18.48
CA TYR A 164 5.77 1.47 17.79
C TYR A 164 6.89 1.06 16.84
N GLU A 165 7.25 -0.22 16.85
CA GLU A 165 8.22 -0.79 15.93
C GLU A 165 7.54 -1.82 15.03
N GLY A 166 7.92 -1.84 13.77
CA GLY A 166 7.31 -2.71 12.77
C GLY A 166 8.17 -2.89 11.54
N VAL A 167 7.62 -3.63 10.58
CA VAL A 167 8.23 -3.93 9.28
C VAL A 167 7.29 -3.42 8.19
N THR A 168 7.82 -2.75 7.16
CA THR A 168 6.99 -2.28 6.05
C THR A 168 6.41 -3.46 5.25
N ASP A 169 5.20 -3.30 4.71
CA ASP A 169 4.56 -4.30 3.87
C ASP A 169 5.27 -4.46 2.51
N GLU A 170 4.76 -5.37 1.68
CA GLU A 170 5.25 -5.63 0.32
C GLU A 170 5.21 -4.39 -0.59
N THR A 171 4.45 -3.36 -0.22
CA THR A 171 4.37 -2.08 -0.95
C THR A 171 5.23 -1.00 -0.30
N GLY A 172 5.99 -1.30 0.74
CA GLY A 172 6.86 -0.36 1.47
C GLY A 172 6.11 0.59 2.40
N ARG A 173 4.88 0.26 2.80
CA ARG A 173 4.08 1.03 3.76
C ARG A 173 4.17 0.45 5.16
N GLY A 174 4.18 1.31 6.17
CA GLY A 174 3.99 0.89 7.56
C GLY A 174 2.52 0.84 7.95
N VAL A 175 2.27 0.72 9.26
CA VAL A 175 0.93 0.77 9.84
C VAL A 175 0.33 2.17 9.69
N MET A 176 -0.99 2.25 9.57
CA MET A 176 -1.68 3.52 9.81
C MET A 176 -1.61 3.84 11.30
N TYR A 177 -0.94 4.93 11.64
CA TYR A 177 -0.83 5.41 13.00
C TYR A 177 -1.88 6.50 13.24
N ARG A 178 -2.84 6.24 14.13
CA ARG A 178 -3.97 7.14 14.43
C ARG A 178 -3.80 7.87 15.75
N CYS A 179 -4.10 9.16 15.74
CA CYS A 179 -4.03 10.06 16.89
C CYS A 179 -5.37 10.76 17.15
N LYS A 180 -5.72 10.91 18.44
CA LYS A 180 -6.91 11.65 18.92
C LYS A 180 -6.88 13.13 18.54
N THR A 181 -5.69 13.72 18.56
CA THR A 181 -5.44 15.10 18.18
C THR A 181 -4.33 15.15 17.13
N GLN A 182 -4.22 16.27 16.43
CA GLN A 182 -3.08 16.49 15.55
C GLN A 182 -1.78 16.47 16.39
N SER A 183 -0.90 15.54 16.06
CA SER A 183 0.36 15.34 16.78
C SER A 183 1.53 15.24 15.82
N LYS A 184 2.71 15.65 16.29
CA LYS A 184 3.96 15.36 15.60
C LYS A 184 4.20 13.84 15.69
N ILE A 185 4.45 13.23 14.54
CA ILE A 185 4.82 11.82 14.42
C ILE A 185 6.23 11.81 13.84
N ASP A 186 7.17 11.27 14.59
CA ASP A 186 8.55 11.07 14.16
C ASP A 186 8.71 9.62 13.70
N VAL A 187 9.35 9.42 12.54
CA VAL A 187 9.55 8.10 11.94
C VAL A 187 11.03 7.92 11.67
N SER A 188 11.60 6.83 12.18
CA SER A 188 12.98 6.44 11.94
C SER A 188 13.01 5.05 11.31
N PHE A 189 13.82 4.90 10.28
CA PHE A 189 14.04 3.61 9.63
C PHE A 189 15.38 3.05 10.07
N TYR A 190 15.41 1.78 10.44
CA TYR A 190 16.65 1.12 10.80
C TYR A 190 17.41 0.84 9.49
N GLN A 191 18.62 1.39 9.37
CA GLN A 191 19.52 0.97 8.30
C GLN A 191 19.84 -0.51 8.54
N SER A 192 19.38 -1.38 7.64
CA SER A 192 20.02 -2.66 7.44
C SER A 192 21.44 -2.37 6.97
N ARG A 193 22.42 -2.44 7.89
CA ARG A 193 23.83 -2.43 7.48
C ARG A 193 24.08 -3.67 6.61
N PRO A 194 24.83 -3.53 5.51
CA PRO A 194 25.26 -4.67 4.70
C PRO A 194 26.14 -5.64 5.49
#